data_AF-A0A965FQ05-F1
#
_entry.id   AF-A0A965FQ05-F1
#
_cell.length_a   1.000
_cell.length_b   1.000
_cell.length_c   1.000
_cell.angle_alpha   90.00
_cell.angle_beta   90.00
_cell.angle_gamma   90.00
#
_symmetry.space_group_name_H-M   'P 1'
#
loop_
_entity.id
_entity.type
_entity.pdbx_description
1 polymer ?
#
loop_
_entity_poly.entity_id
_entity_poly.type
_entity_poly.pdbx_seq_one_letter_code
_entity_poly.pdbx_strand_id
1 'polypeptide(L)'
;MAEKSPETWLQSELSELLVNIHDALDAWSRLPFDCSWTRNPPASHYLMMLKGMEEQLLRMWVRMQRNQWGILEVEVLAWNGTQKRKEDGVLRNFYDLLQTVASDVSTDKKIFKDLPRNWSGFLIRTLLKEQYLVSRCAEQKNDDFPEELQNLCRNYLKCMQVLSRVEPRELCSSFFTLLSPFTRESVFLADYPSLPQRKLVSSVTNRFAENLLASKDWQTRSEDYLKLLRKQK
;
A
#
# COMPACT_ATOMS: atom_id res chain seq x y z
N MET A 1 20.97 -26.27 13.22
CA MET A 1 19.74 -25.79 12.57
C MET A 1 19.67 -26.48 11.22
N ALA A 2 18.65 -27.28 10.95
CA ALA A 2 18.56 -27.98 9.66
C ALA A 2 18.43 -26.94 8.54
N GLU A 3 19.29 -27.00 7.52
CA GLU A 3 19.16 -26.19 6.30
C GLU A 3 17.78 -26.49 5.70
N LYS A 4 16.92 -25.47 5.61
CA LYS A 4 15.67 -25.58 4.85
C LYS A 4 16.06 -25.89 3.41
N SER A 5 15.48 -26.93 2.82
CA SER A 5 15.66 -27.18 1.39
C SER A 5 15.24 -25.93 0.59
N PRO A 6 15.83 -25.65 -0.58
CA PRO A 6 15.44 -24.51 -1.41
C PRO A 6 13.95 -24.48 -1.72
N GLU A 7 13.33 -25.65 -1.89
CA GLU A 7 11.88 -25.80 -2.10
C GLU A 7 11.06 -25.39 -0.86
N THR A 8 11.49 -25.81 0.33
CA THR A 8 10.84 -25.44 1.60
C THR A 8 10.98 -23.95 1.88
N TRP A 9 12.13 -23.35 1.58
CA TRP A 9 12.32 -21.91 1.66
C TRP A 9 11.36 -21.19 0.71
N LEU A 10 11.33 -21.58 -0.56
CA LEU A 10 10.50 -20.92 -1.57
C LEU A 10 9.01 -21.00 -1.27
N GLN A 11 8.52 -22.15 -0.78
CA GLN A 11 7.14 -22.31 -0.34
C GLN A 11 6.79 -21.40 0.84
N SER A 12 7.71 -21.24 1.80
CA SER A 12 7.55 -20.37 2.96
C SER A 12 7.43 -18.91 2.53
N GLU A 13 8.39 -18.41 1.74
CA GLU A 13 8.42 -17.02 1.27
C GLU A 13 7.21 -16.69 0.39
N LEU A 14 6.84 -17.61 -0.51
CA LEU A 14 5.67 -17.43 -1.37
C LEU A 14 4.37 -17.33 -0.55
N SER A 15 4.23 -18.17 0.48
CA SER A 15 3.03 -18.17 1.32
C SER A 15 2.92 -16.89 2.14
N GLU A 16 4.02 -16.42 2.71
CA GLU A 16 4.07 -15.15 3.45
C GLU A 16 3.72 -13.96 2.54
N LEU A 17 4.28 -13.94 1.32
CA LEU A 17 4.00 -12.88 0.36
C LEU A 17 2.55 -12.88 -0.12
N LEU A 18 1.96 -14.06 -0.35
CA LEU A 18 0.53 -14.19 -0.68
C LEU A 18 -0.36 -13.66 0.45
N VAL A 19 -0.05 -13.96 1.71
CA VAL A 19 -0.80 -13.42 2.86
C VAL A 19 -0.78 -11.90 2.85
N ASN A 20 0.38 -11.27 2.67
CA ASN A 20 0.50 -9.81 2.63
C ASN A 20 -0.30 -9.19 1.47
N ILE A 21 -0.28 -9.81 0.28
CA ILE A 21 -1.02 -9.33 -0.88
C ILE A 21 -2.53 -9.49 -0.67
N HIS A 22 -2.98 -10.65 -0.17
CA HIS A 22 -4.38 -10.88 0.14
C HIS A 22 -4.88 -9.92 1.21
N ASP A 23 -4.11 -9.66 2.27
CA ASP A 23 -4.48 -8.69 3.31
C ASP A 23 -4.67 -7.29 2.71
N ALA A 24 -3.77 -6.86 1.81
CA ALA A 24 -3.90 -5.57 1.12
C ALA A 24 -5.12 -5.52 0.19
N LEU A 25 -5.37 -6.57 -0.60
CA LEU A 25 -6.52 -6.66 -1.51
C LEU A 25 -7.84 -6.72 -0.73
N ASP A 26 -7.89 -7.47 0.37
CA ASP A 26 -9.06 -7.56 1.24
C ASP A 26 -9.34 -6.20 1.90
N ALA A 27 -8.31 -5.54 2.44
CA ALA A 27 -8.43 -4.18 2.97
C ALA A 27 -8.91 -3.17 1.92
N TRP A 28 -8.45 -3.29 0.67
CA TRP A 28 -8.93 -2.47 -0.44
C TRP A 28 -10.41 -2.70 -0.74
N SER A 29 -10.85 -3.97 -0.76
CA SER A 29 -12.24 -4.34 -1.05
C SER A 29 -13.21 -3.99 0.08
N ARG A 30 -12.72 -3.90 1.32
CA ARG A 30 -13.50 -3.63 2.54
C ARG A 30 -13.53 -2.16 2.94
N LEU A 31 -13.04 -1.25 2.09
CA LEU A 31 -13.19 0.18 2.32
C LEU A 31 -14.68 0.50 2.55
N PRO A 32 -15.05 1.18 3.65
CA PRO A 32 -16.43 1.24 4.10
C PRO A 32 -17.33 2.19 3.30
N PHE A 33 -16.78 2.88 2.31
CA PHE A 33 -17.49 3.79 1.40
C PHE A 33 -16.66 3.98 0.11
N ASP A 34 -17.25 4.65 -0.87
CA ASP A 34 -16.60 4.91 -2.16
C ASP A 34 -15.48 5.96 -2.04
N CYS A 35 -14.27 5.48 -1.75
CA CYS A 35 -13.07 6.29 -1.68
C CYS A 35 -12.59 6.71 -3.08
N SER A 36 -12.87 7.96 -3.47
CA SER A 36 -12.50 8.50 -4.79
C SER A 36 -11.00 8.42 -5.09
N TRP A 37 -10.15 8.49 -4.07
CA TRP A 37 -8.69 8.39 -4.20
C TRP A 37 -8.24 7.04 -4.78
N THR A 38 -9.01 5.96 -4.61
CA THR A 38 -8.67 4.61 -5.10
C THR A 38 -8.63 4.51 -6.63
N ARG A 39 -9.33 5.42 -7.32
CA ARG A 39 -9.45 5.43 -8.79
C ARG A 39 -8.31 6.19 -9.47
N ASN A 40 -7.60 7.02 -8.71
CA ASN A 40 -6.57 7.91 -9.26
C ASN A 40 -5.17 7.34 -9.01
N PRO A 41 -4.20 7.60 -9.88
CA PRO A 41 -2.79 7.41 -9.55
C PRO A 41 -2.45 8.22 -8.29
N PRO A 42 -1.65 7.70 -7.34
CA PRO A 42 -0.88 6.45 -7.38
C PRO A 42 -1.64 5.17 -7.00
N ALA A 43 -2.87 5.28 -6.48
CA ALA A 43 -3.62 4.16 -5.93
C ALA A 43 -3.95 3.08 -6.98
N SER A 44 -4.36 3.49 -8.17
CA SER A 44 -4.66 2.56 -9.26
C SER A 44 -3.45 1.71 -9.67
N HIS A 45 -2.25 2.29 -9.71
CA HIS A 45 -1.01 1.55 -10.01
C HIS A 45 -0.70 0.51 -8.94
N TYR A 46 -0.84 0.87 -7.66
CA TYR A 46 -0.65 -0.07 -6.56
C TYR A 46 -1.60 -1.27 -6.66
N LEU A 47 -2.88 -1.02 -6.96
CA LEU A 47 -3.86 -2.10 -7.14
C LEU A 47 -3.51 -3.02 -8.31
N MET A 48 -3.00 -2.48 -9.42
CA MET A 48 -2.55 -3.28 -10.56
C MET A 48 -1.32 -4.13 -10.20
N MET A 49 -0.39 -3.61 -9.41
CA MET A 49 0.73 -4.37 -8.88
C MET A 49 0.26 -5.55 -8.04
N LEU A 50 -0.61 -5.31 -7.05
CA LEU A 50 -1.13 -6.35 -6.17
C LEU A 50 -1.78 -7.49 -6.95
N LYS A 51 -2.67 -7.17 -7.90
CA LYS A 51 -3.34 -8.17 -8.75
C LYS A 51 -2.37 -8.95 -9.62
N GLY A 52 -1.40 -8.26 -10.24
CA GLY A 52 -0.41 -8.92 -11.10
C GLY A 52 0.54 -9.84 -10.32
N MET A 53 0.90 -9.45 -9.09
CA MET A 53 1.69 -10.29 -8.19
C MET A 53 0.87 -11.48 -7.68
N GLU A 54 -0.36 -11.26 -7.22
CA GLU A 54 -1.28 -12.31 -6.77
C GLU A 54 -1.44 -13.40 -7.83
N GLU A 55 -1.76 -13.01 -9.07
CA GLU A 55 -1.95 -13.94 -10.18
C GLU A 55 -0.71 -14.84 -10.37
N GLN A 56 0.48 -14.25 -10.37
CA GLN A 56 1.71 -15.00 -10.57
C GLN A 56 2.02 -15.91 -9.38
N LEU A 57 1.88 -15.43 -8.15
CA LEU A 57 2.15 -16.22 -6.96
C LEU A 57 1.18 -17.40 -6.83
N LEU A 58 -0.09 -17.22 -7.18
CA LEU A 58 -1.07 -18.31 -7.19
C LEU A 58 -0.72 -19.37 -8.25
N ARG A 59 -0.30 -18.96 -9.45
CA ARG A 59 0.21 -19.89 -10.48
C ARG A 59 1.41 -20.67 -9.96
N MET A 60 2.38 -19.98 -9.37
CA MET A 60 3.56 -20.60 -8.78
C MET A 60 3.19 -21.59 -7.68
N TRP A 61 2.30 -21.20 -6.76
CA TRP A 61 1.81 -22.05 -5.69
C TRP A 61 1.21 -23.35 -6.23
N VAL A 62 0.32 -23.28 -7.23
CA VAL A 62 -0.30 -24.47 -7.84
C VAL A 62 0.76 -25.41 -8.44
N ARG A 63 1.80 -24.88 -9.09
CA ARG A 63 2.88 -25.70 -9.64
C ARG A 63 3.70 -26.37 -8.55
N MET A 64 4.00 -25.65 -7.47
CA MET A 64 4.71 -26.20 -6.31
C MET A 64 3.92 -27.32 -5.64
N GLN A 65 2.61 -27.16 -5.42
CA GLN A 65 1.77 -28.20 -4.82
C GLN A 65 1.70 -29.48 -5.66
N ARG A 66 1.94 -29.37 -6.97
CA ARG A 66 1.94 -30.50 -7.91
C ARG A 66 3.34 -31.06 -8.19
N ASN A 67 4.38 -30.56 -7.51
CA ASN A 67 5.79 -30.89 -7.77
C ASN A 67 6.20 -30.68 -9.24
N GLN A 68 5.61 -29.68 -9.92
CA GLN A 68 5.84 -29.38 -11.34
C GLN A 68 6.96 -28.34 -11.53
N TRP A 69 8.13 -28.58 -10.94
CA TRP A 69 9.24 -27.62 -10.89
C TRP A 69 9.78 -27.18 -12.27
N GLY A 70 9.92 -28.12 -13.21
CA GLY A 70 10.39 -27.77 -14.56
C GLY A 70 9.38 -26.89 -15.33
N ILE A 71 8.08 -27.07 -15.10
CA ILE A 71 7.03 -26.23 -15.70
C ILE A 71 7.04 -24.85 -15.04
N LEU A 72 7.18 -24.80 -13.71
CA LEU A 72 7.28 -23.57 -12.93
C LEU A 72 8.40 -22.66 -13.46
N GLU A 73 9.60 -23.21 -13.68
CA GLU A 73 10.75 -22.46 -14.18
C GLU A 73 10.46 -21.81 -15.53
N VAL A 74 9.92 -22.58 -16.48
CA VAL A 74 9.57 -22.08 -17.83
C VAL A 74 8.48 -21.01 -17.75
N GLU A 75 7.45 -21.21 -16.93
CA GLU A 75 6.33 -20.27 -16.79
C GLU A 75 6.77 -18.96 -16.13
N VAL A 76 7.60 -19.00 -15.08
CA VAL A 76 8.12 -17.80 -14.42
C VAL A 76 9.00 -17.01 -15.36
N LEU A 77 9.86 -17.67 -16.13
CA LEU A 77 10.72 -17.01 -17.11
C LEU A 77 9.90 -16.34 -18.23
N ALA A 78 8.90 -17.05 -18.76
CA ALA A 78 7.98 -16.53 -19.78
C ALA A 78 7.14 -15.34 -19.26
N TRP A 79 6.68 -15.44 -18.01
CA TRP A 79 5.97 -14.36 -17.32
C TRP A 79 6.88 -13.13 -17.18
N ASN A 80 8.10 -13.28 -16.67
CA ASN A 80 9.05 -12.17 -16.51
C ASN A 80 9.33 -11.47 -17.86
N GLY A 81 9.55 -12.25 -18.91
CA GLY A 81 9.73 -11.72 -20.26
C GLY A 81 8.52 -10.92 -20.75
N THR A 82 7.31 -11.39 -20.46
CA THR A 82 6.06 -10.69 -20.80
C THR A 82 5.89 -9.40 -20.01
N GLN A 83 6.15 -9.43 -18.69
CA GLN A 83 6.02 -8.26 -17.82
C GLN A 83 6.89 -7.08 -18.25
N LYS A 84 8.10 -7.34 -18.77
CA LYS A 84 9.01 -6.29 -19.26
C LYS A 84 8.46 -5.53 -20.47
N ARG A 85 7.58 -6.14 -21.25
CA ARG A 85 6.99 -5.55 -22.47
C ARG A 85 5.58 -4.99 -22.24
N LYS A 86 4.93 -5.37 -21.14
CA LYS A 86 3.54 -5.03 -20.85
C LYS A 86 3.47 -3.61 -20.28
N GLU A 87 2.63 -2.75 -20.87
CA GLU A 87 2.44 -1.37 -20.42
C GLU A 87 1.88 -1.29 -18.99
N ASP A 88 1.05 -2.26 -18.60
CA ASP A 88 0.50 -2.43 -17.25
C ASP A 88 1.21 -3.55 -16.48
N GLY A 89 2.48 -3.83 -16.78
CA GLY A 89 3.28 -4.80 -16.03
C GLY A 89 3.51 -4.40 -14.58
N VAL A 90 3.83 -5.38 -13.71
CA VAL A 90 4.05 -5.16 -12.27
C VAL A 90 5.17 -4.14 -12.03
N LEU A 91 6.32 -4.33 -12.69
CA LEU A 91 7.47 -3.43 -12.53
C LEU A 91 7.18 -2.03 -13.09
N ARG A 92 6.41 -1.94 -14.18
CA ARG A 92 6.04 -0.65 -14.78
C ARG A 92 5.11 0.13 -13.86
N ASN A 93 4.07 -0.51 -13.34
CA ASN A 93 3.17 0.11 -12.35
C ASN A 93 3.91 0.52 -11.08
N PHE A 94 4.95 -0.21 -10.65
CA PHE A 94 5.79 0.23 -9.54
C PHE A 94 6.49 1.56 -9.83
N TYR A 95 7.15 1.70 -10.99
CA TYR A 95 7.80 2.97 -11.34
C TYR A 95 6.79 4.10 -11.57
N ASP A 96 5.64 3.82 -12.19
CA ASP A 96 4.58 4.81 -12.37
C ASP A 96 3.98 5.25 -11.02
N LEU A 97 3.84 4.32 -10.06
CA LEU A 97 3.49 4.62 -8.67
C LEU A 97 4.52 5.55 -8.03
N LEU A 98 5.82 5.24 -8.12
CA LEU A 98 6.88 6.09 -7.56
C LEU A 98 6.81 7.51 -8.14
N GLN A 99 6.65 7.62 -9.45
CA GLN A 99 6.56 8.91 -10.15
C GLN A 99 5.32 9.70 -9.73
N THR A 100 4.17 9.05 -9.61
CA THR A 100 2.90 9.69 -9.27
C THR A 100 2.84 10.08 -7.78
N VAL A 101 3.36 9.26 -6.87
CA VAL A 101 3.57 9.64 -5.45
C VAL A 101 4.45 10.89 -5.35
N ALA A 102 5.55 10.95 -6.11
CA ALA A 102 6.45 12.10 -6.10
C ALA A 102 5.77 13.37 -6.64
N SER A 103 4.93 13.22 -7.67
CA SER A 103 4.22 14.31 -8.33
C SER A 103 3.05 14.84 -7.51
N ASP A 104 2.28 13.97 -6.85
CA ASP A 104 1.18 14.32 -5.94
C ASP A 104 1.64 15.25 -4.81
N VAL A 105 2.84 15.04 -4.28
CA VAL A 105 3.38 15.91 -3.22
C VAL A 105 3.74 17.30 -3.75
N SER A 106 3.98 17.45 -5.05
CA SER A 106 4.42 18.71 -5.65
C SER A 106 3.29 19.73 -5.83
N THR A 107 2.04 19.27 -5.90
CA THR A 107 0.84 20.08 -6.15
C THR A 107 0.23 20.66 -4.87
N ASP A 108 0.29 19.96 -3.73
CA ASP A 108 -0.31 20.41 -2.46
C ASP A 108 0.60 21.31 -1.60
N LYS A 109 0.97 22.47 -2.15
CA LYS A 109 2.01 23.35 -1.57
C LYS A 109 1.64 24.07 -0.26
N LYS A 110 0.46 23.92 0.34
CA LYS A 110 0.08 24.70 1.54
C LYS A 110 -0.08 23.89 2.83
N ILE A 111 -0.61 22.66 2.77
CA ILE A 111 -0.99 21.91 4.00
C ILE A 111 -0.06 20.70 4.23
N PHE A 112 0.49 20.09 3.17
CA PHE A 112 1.17 18.79 3.26
C PHE A 112 2.66 18.84 2.88
N LYS A 113 3.26 20.03 2.83
CA LYS A 113 4.68 20.25 2.44
C LYS A 113 5.69 19.43 3.26
N ASP A 114 5.30 19.06 4.48
CA ASP A 114 6.15 18.41 5.46
C ASP A 114 5.94 16.88 5.52
N LEU A 115 4.93 16.35 4.82
CA LEU A 115 4.70 14.90 4.76
C LEU A 115 5.68 14.22 3.79
N PRO A 116 6.09 12.97 4.08
CA PRO A 116 7.05 12.26 3.24
C PRO A 116 6.51 12.00 1.82
N ARG A 117 7.44 11.96 0.85
CA ARG A 117 7.18 11.65 -0.57
C ARG A 117 7.20 10.16 -0.86
N ASN A 118 6.57 9.39 0.00
CA ASN A 118 6.48 7.94 -0.09
C ASN A 118 5.01 7.49 0.01
N TRP A 119 4.81 6.18 -0.05
CA TRP A 119 3.50 5.56 0.03
C TRP A 119 2.73 5.93 1.30
N SER A 120 3.37 5.87 2.46
CA SER A 120 2.72 6.22 3.73
C SER A 120 2.30 7.70 3.75
N GLY A 121 3.14 8.61 3.27
CA GLY A 121 2.78 10.01 3.11
C GLY A 121 1.59 10.22 2.17
N PHE A 122 1.51 9.46 1.07
CA PHE A 122 0.36 9.48 0.17
C PHE A 122 -0.92 9.05 0.88
N LEU A 123 -0.91 7.91 1.58
CA LEU A 123 -2.07 7.44 2.33
C LEU A 123 -2.53 8.47 3.38
N ILE A 124 -1.59 9.08 4.11
CA ILE A 124 -1.91 10.14 5.08
C ILE A 124 -2.58 11.35 4.38
N ARG A 125 -2.08 11.78 3.21
CA ARG A 125 -2.73 12.86 2.45
C ARG A 125 -4.15 12.49 2.03
N THR A 126 -4.39 11.25 1.58
CA THR A 126 -5.74 10.79 1.20
C THR A 126 -6.68 10.75 2.41
N LEU A 127 -6.22 10.29 3.57
CA LEU A 127 -6.99 10.35 4.82
C LEU A 127 -7.42 11.79 5.12
N LEU A 128 -6.50 12.75 5.00
CA LEU A 128 -6.78 14.15 5.34
C LEU A 128 -7.70 14.83 4.33
N LYS A 129 -7.85 14.26 3.13
CA LYS A 129 -8.72 14.79 2.06
C LYS A 129 -10.01 13.98 1.87
N GLU A 130 -10.31 13.03 2.76
CA GLU A 130 -11.45 12.12 2.55
C GLU A 130 -12.80 12.86 2.66
N GLN A 131 -13.37 13.19 1.51
CA GLN A 131 -14.53 14.08 1.38
C GLN A 131 -15.78 13.48 2.03
N TYR A 132 -15.94 12.15 1.98
CA TYR A 132 -17.10 11.51 2.60
C TYR A 132 -17.11 11.77 4.11
N LEU A 133 -15.99 11.52 4.79
CA LEU A 133 -15.85 11.74 6.23
C LEU A 133 -15.89 13.22 6.60
N VAL A 134 -15.27 14.09 5.80
CA VAL A 134 -15.33 15.55 6.00
C VAL A 134 -16.79 16.04 5.97
N SER A 135 -17.57 15.60 4.99
CA SER A 135 -18.98 15.97 4.84
C SER A 135 -19.81 15.48 6.02
N ARG A 136 -19.65 14.21 6.41
CA ARG A 136 -20.35 13.62 7.55
C ARG A 136 -19.99 14.27 8.89
N CYS A 137 -18.73 14.71 9.06
CA CYS A 137 -18.31 15.47 10.23
C CYS A 137 -18.94 16.86 10.29
N ALA A 138 -19.12 17.51 9.14
CA ALA A 138 -19.69 18.85 9.05
C ALA A 138 -21.21 18.89 9.33
N GLU A 139 -21.91 17.77 9.14
CA GLU A 139 -23.32 17.59 9.49
C GLU A 139 -23.55 17.48 11.01
N GLN A 140 -22.51 17.16 11.78
CA GLN A 140 -22.61 16.99 13.23
C GLN A 140 -22.60 18.33 13.95
N LYS A 141 -23.67 18.60 14.71
CA LYS A 141 -23.81 19.81 15.55
C LYS A 141 -23.30 19.62 16.98
N ASN A 142 -23.16 18.37 17.41
CA ASN A 142 -22.72 18.03 18.76
C ASN A 142 -21.21 17.84 18.81
N ASP A 143 -20.62 18.06 19.99
CA ASP A 143 -19.21 17.83 20.22
C ASP A 143 -18.84 16.35 20.03
N ASP A 144 -19.73 15.44 20.44
CA ASP A 144 -19.59 13.99 20.27
C ASP A 144 -19.99 13.51 18.87
N PHE A 145 -19.29 12.50 18.38
CA PHE A 145 -19.60 11.84 17.10
C PHE A 145 -20.54 10.66 17.32
N PRO A 146 -21.55 10.45 16.44
CA PRO A 146 -22.40 9.26 16.49
C PRO A 146 -21.59 7.97 16.42
N GLU A 147 -22.06 6.92 17.12
CA GLU A 147 -21.40 5.62 17.15
C GLU A 147 -21.23 5.01 15.74
N GLU A 148 -22.23 5.19 14.88
CA GLU A 148 -22.16 4.75 13.47
C GLU A 148 -20.97 5.39 12.74
N LEU A 149 -20.76 6.70 12.89
CA LEU A 149 -19.66 7.43 12.28
C LEU A 149 -18.30 7.00 12.87
N GLN A 150 -18.25 6.76 14.17
CA GLN A 150 -17.06 6.22 14.84
C GLN A 150 -16.71 4.83 14.31
N ASN A 151 -17.68 3.92 14.17
CA ASN A 151 -17.46 2.57 13.67
C ASN A 151 -17.01 2.57 12.20
N LEU A 152 -17.64 3.40 11.37
CA LEU A 152 -17.24 3.59 9.98
C LEU A 152 -15.81 4.14 9.88
N CYS A 153 -15.46 5.13 10.71
CA CYS A 153 -14.12 5.69 10.81
C CYS A 153 -13.08 4.65 11.27
N ARG A 154 -13.40 3.82 12.27
CA ARG A 154 -12.53 2.72 12.73
C ARG A 154 -12.26 1.74 11.61
N ASN A 155 -13.30 1.30 10.91
CA ASN A 155 -13.16 0.37 9.78
C ASN A 155 -12.30 0.98 8.66
N TYR A 156 -12.48 2.26 8.36
CA TYR A 156 -11.65 2.95 7.37
C TYR A 156 -10.18 3.00 7.80
N LEU A 157 -9.89 3.44 9.03
CA LEU A 157 -8.53 3.50 9.56
C LEU A 157 -7.87 2.12 9.64
N LYS A 158 -8.64 1.06 9.94
CA LYS A 158 -8.16 -0.32 9.92
C LYS A 158 -7.69 -0.72 8.52
N CYS A 159 -8.50 -0.47 7.48
CA CYS A 159 -8.13 -0.77 6.10
C CYS A 159 -6.89 0.03 5.67
N MET A 160 -6.88 1.33 5.97
CA MET A 160 -5.75 2.21 5.64
C MET A 160 -4.46 1.81 6.35
N GLN A 161 -4.55 1.27 7.58
CA GLN A 161 -3.39 0.75 8.29
C GLN A 161 -2.79 -0.47 7.60
N VAL A 162 -3.62 -1.41 7.13
CA VAL A 162 -3.15 -2.57 6.37
C VAL A 162 -2.44 -2.12 5.09
N LEU A 163 -3.07 -1.23 4.32
CA LEU A 163 -2.47 -0.66 3.11
C LEU A 163 -1.16 0.09 3.39
N SER A 164 -1.05 0.75 4.55
CA SER A 164 0.19 1.43 4.95
C SER A 164 1.32 0.49 5.34
N ARG A 165 1.00 -0.73 5.81
CA ARG A 165 1.99 -1.74 6.18
C ARG A 165 2.52 -2.51 4.97
N VAL A 166 1.67 -2.74 3.97
CA VAL A 166 2.06 -3.42 2.74
C VAL A 166 2.69 -2.41 1.78
N GLU A 167 3.92 -2.03 2.11
CA GLU A 167 4.68 -0.99 1.42
C GLU A 167 5.06 -1.44 -0.01
N PRO A 168 4.76 -0.65 -1.07
CA PRO A 168 4.95 -1.08 -2.46
C PRO A 168 6.37 -1.50 -2.83
N ARG A 169 7.40 -0.80 -2.33
CA ARG A 169 8.81 -1.12 -2.62
C ARG A 169 9.23 -2.38 -1.88
N GLU A 170 8.88 -2.53 -0.61
CA GLU A 170 9.16 -3.76 0.15
C GLU A 170 8.48 -4.97 -0.48
N LEU A 171 7.23 -4.80 -0.92
CA LEU A 171 6.46 -5.82 -1.63
C LEU A 171 7.11 -6.19 -2.96
N CYS A 172 7.45 -5.21 -3.80
CA CYS A 172 8.18 -5.44 -5.06
C CYS A 172 9.51 -6.13 -4.83
N SER A 173 10.27 -5.69 -3.81
CA SER A 173 11.57 -6.27 -3.50
C SER A 173 11.42 -7.75 -3.17
N SER A 174 10.52 -8.08 -2.24
CA SER A 174 10.26 -9.45 -1.82
C SER A 174 9.79 -10.32 -3.00
N PHE A 175 8.87 -9.78 -3.80
CA PHE A 175 8.34 -10.46 -4.98
C PHE A 175 9.44 -10.77 -6.01
N PHE A 176 10.25 -9.78 -6.42
CA PHE A 176 11.28 -10.02 -7.43
C PHE A 176 12.48 -10.82 -6.89
N THR A 177 12.78 -10.73 -5.59
CA THR A 177 13.73 -11.64 -4.93
C THR A 177 13.25 -13.08 -5.00
N LEU A 178 11.97 -13.34 -4.75
CA LEU A 178 11.36 -14.67 -4.87
C LEU A 178 11.50 -15.25 -6.30
N LEU A 179 11.39 -14.40 -7.32
CA LEU A 179 11.51 -14.83 -8.73
C LEU A 179 12.95 -15.00 -9.21
N SER A 180 13.93 -14.38 -8.54
CA SER A 180 15.33 -14.33 -8.99
C SER A 180 15.98 -15.68 -9.28
N PRO A 181 15.68 -16.79 -8.56
CA PRO A 181 16.26 -18.10 -8.90
C PRO A 181 15.83 -18.62 -10.28
N PHE A 182 14.64 -18.24 -10.75
CA PHE A 182 14.09 -18.67 -12.03
C PHE A 182 14.53 -17.76 -13.18
N THR A 183 14.66 -16.46 -12.93
CA THR A 183 14.97 -15.47 -13.96
C THR A 183 16.48 -15.28 -14.15
N ARG A 184 17.29 -15.63 -13.13
CA ARG A 184 18.72 -15.30 -13.04
C ARG A 184 18.98 -13.79 -13.12
N GLU A 185 17.99 -12.99 -12.72
CA GLU A 185 18.04 -11.54 -12.74
C GLU A 185 17.82 -11.01 -11.32
N SER A 186 18.67 -10.06 -10.92
CA SER A 186 18.42 -9.20 -9.77
C SER A 186 17.67 -7.96 -10.22
N VAL A 187 16.54 -7.64 -9.59
CA VAL A 187 15.81 -6.40 -9.88
C VAL A 187 16.37 -5.27 -9.04
N PHE A 188 16.81 -4.19 -9.72
CA PHE A 188 17.14 -2.94 -9.06
C PHE A 188 15.88 -2.08 -8.95
N LEU A 189 15.40 -1.88 -7.72
CA LEU A 189 14.26 -1.00 -7.45
C LEU A 189 14.76 0.38 -7.03
N ALA A 190 14.24 1.42 -7.68
CA ALA A 190 14.54 2.79 -7.30
C ALA A 190 13.91 3.11 -5.93
N ASP A 191 14.59 3.93 -5.14
CA ASP A 191 14.03 4.48 -3.92
C ASP A 191 13.06 5.63 -4.23
N TYR A 192 12.18 5.92 -3.28
CA TYR A 192 11.39 7.15 -3.33
C TYR A 192 12.33 8.37 -3.39
N PRO A 193 11.97 9.43 -4.12
CA PRO A 193 12.78 10.64 -4.17
C PRO A 193 13.02 11.21 -2.77
N SER A 194 14.28 11.27 -2.35
CA SER A 194 14.66 11.86 -1.07
C SER A 194 14.43 13.37 -1.10
N LEU A 195 13.67 13.90 -0.13
CA LEU A 195 13.67 15.33 0.15
C LEU A 195 14.73 15.67 1.22
N PRO A 196 15.28 16.89 1.19
CA PRO A 196 15.95 17.42 2.37
C PRO A 196 14.96 17.38 3.53
N GLN A 197 15.33 16.76 4.65
CA GLN A 197 14.56 16.80 5.89
C GLN A 197 14.40 18.26 6.32
N ARG A 198 13.31 18.90 5.92
CA ARG A 198 12.87 20.14 6.55
C ARG A 198 12.30 19.74 7.90
N LYS A 199 12.73 20.41 8.97
CA LYS A 199 12.06 20.29 10.26
C LYS A 199 10.58 20.54 10.03
N LEU A 200 9.74 19.53 10.29
CA LEU A 200 8.30 19.67 10.21
C LEU A 200 7.92 20.88 11.06
N VAL A 201 7.27 21.87 10.46
CA VAL A 201 6.68 22.93 11.26
C VAL A 201 5.54 22.24 12.01
N SER A 202 5.56 22.27 13.35
CA SER A 202 4.61 21.55 14.21
C SER A 202 3.17 22.03 13.98
N SER A 203 2.50 21.48 12.99
CA SER A 203 1.05 21.62 12.77
C SER A 203 0.31 20.49 13.46
N VAL A 204 -0.96 20.72 13.80
CA VAL A 204 -1.85 19.69 14.38
C VAL A 204 -1.92 18.47 13.45
N THR A 205 -1.92 18.71 12.14
CA THR A 205 -1.90 17.69 11.08
C THR A 205 -0.65 16.82 11.11
N ASN A 206 0.53 17.45 11.22
CA ASN A 206 1.81 16.74 11.28
C ASN A 206 1.91 15.87 12.52
N ARG A 207 1.49 16.40 13.68
CA ARG A 207 1.45 15.63 14.94
C ARG A 207 0.49 14.44 14.87
N PHE A 208 -0.67 14.62 14.26
CA PHE A 208 -1.60 13.52 14.04
C PHE A 208 -0.98 12.44 13.14
N ALA A 209 -0.38 12.83 12.01
CA ALA A 209 0.28 11.90 11.10
C ALA A 209 1.40 11.10 11.79
N GLU A 210 2.27 11.76 12.55
CA GLU A 210 3.33 11.12 13.33
C GLU A 210 2.76 10.13 14.36
N ASN A 211 1.76 10.55 15.14
CA ASN A 211 1.12 9.71 16.14
C ASN A 211 0.39 8.50 15.52
N LEU A 212 -0.22 8.69 14.34
CA LEU A 212 -0.91 7.64 13.62
C LEU A 212 0.10 6.61 13.09
N LEU A 213 1.16 7.07 12.41
CA LEU A 213 2.23 6.19 11.89
C LEU A 213 2.97 5.43 13.01
N ALA A 214 3.13 6.04 14.19
CA ALA A 214 3.71 5.38 15.37
C ALA A 214 2.73 4.41 16.06
N SER A 215 1.44 4.45 15.76
CA SER A 215 0.43 3.62 16.43
C SER A 215 0.40 2.19 15.90
N LYS A 216 0.34 1.22 16.81
CA LYS A 216 0.10 -0.20 16.50
C LYS A 216 -1.32 -0.50 16.05
N ASP A 217 -2.29 0.33 16.45
CA ASP A 217 -3.70 0.19 16.06
C ASP A 217 -4.27 1.56 15.69
N TRP A 218 -4.54 1.77 14.41
CA TRP A 218 -5.05 3.04 13.92
C TRP A 218 -6.51 3.28 14.34
N GLN A 219 -7.29 2.23 14.64
CA GLN A 219 -8.69 2.37 15.03
C GLN A 219 -8.86 3.20 16.31
N THR A 220 -7.89 3.10 17.23
CA THR A 220 -7.84 3.89 18.47
C THR A 220 -7.73 5.40 18.23
N ARG A 221 -7.34 5.82 17.02
CA ARG A 221 -7.21 7.23 16.62
C ARG A 221 -8.43 7.77 15.89
N SER A 222 -9.53 7.00 15.83
CA SER A 222 -10.78 7.39 15.15
C SER A 222 -11.32 8.74 15.63
N GLU A 223 -11.43 8.94 16.93
CA GLU A 223 -11.95 10.19 17.48
C GLU A 223 -11.03 11.40 17.19
N ASP A 224 -9.72 11.23 17.38
CA ASP A 224 -8.72 12.26 17.07
C ASP A 224 -8.77 12.66 15.59
N TYR A 225 -8.95 11.66 14.70
CA TYR A 225 -9.06 11.86 13.26
C TYR A 225 -10.35 12.61 12.88
N LEU A 226 -11.50 12.21 13.41
CA LEU A 226 -12.77 12.89 13.15
C LEU A 226 -12.73 14.35 13.68
N LYS A 227 -12.14 14.59 14.86
CA LYS A 227 -11.90 15.94 15.38
C LYS A 227 -11.00 16.76 14.46
N LEU A 228 -9.97 16.13 13.88
CA LEU A 228 -9.08 16.78 12.92
C LEU A 228 -9.83 17.17 11.64
N LEU A 229 -10.63 16.27 11.06
CA LEU A 229 -11.40 16.54 9.85
C LEU A 229 -12.42 17.67 10.04
N ARG A 230 -13.11 17.71 11.20
CA ARG A 230 -14.07 18.79 11.53
C ARG A 230 -13.40 20.19 11.51
N LYS A 231 -12.12 20.29 11.88
CA LYS A 231 -11.36 21.55 11.93
C LYS A 231 -10.80 22.02 10.59
N GLN A 232 -10.91 21.23 9.52
CA GLN A 232 -10.41 21.58 8.19
C GLN A 232 -11.41 22.41 7.36
N LYS A 233 -12.54 22.81 7.97
CA LYS A 233 -13.53 23.69 7.36
C LYS A 233 -13.19 25.17 7.59
#